data_AF-A0A9D1K2I0-F1
#
_entry.id   AF-A0A9D1K2I0-F1
#
_cell.length_a   1.000
_cell.length_b   1.000
_cell.length_c   1.000
_cell.angle_alpha   90.00
_cell.angle_beta   90.00
_cell.angle_gamma   90.00
#
_symmetry.space_group_name_H-M   'P 1'
#
loop_
_entity.id
_entity.type
_entity.pdbx_description
1 polymer ?
#
loop_
_entity_poly.entity_id
_entity_poly.type
_entity_poly.pdbx_seq_one_letter_code
_entity_poly.pdbx_strand_id
1 'polypeptide(L)'
;MKRKSVLTTMLACALLASCLTACANENTASTAESTANGSSAADTSGEGGDSGEIVKLTALFNKHSLTKDVNEMQWLTDLEADCNVDVEWQQISADWDQKKSAMFASGEIPDLLFNATADSDYIQHYGLFEDLKPWIEQYAPNLQAMFEEVPETEILCTTLEGKIFGTPKYQSVWPKTNGTIFINQTWLDNVNMEIPTTWEELKEVLIAFKEQDANGNGDPNDEIPMDFNGGFNSPYGLSQFLGSTGLQLSSNYPGGYFAEDGEVKN
;
A
#
# COMPACT_ATOMS: atom_id res chain seq x y z
N MET A 1 -52.31 -19.43 7.89
CA MET A 1 -51.14 -19.55 8.80
C MET A 1 -50.87 -20.95 9.36
N LYS A 2 -51.50 -22.06 8.90
CA LYS A 2 -51.26 -23.42 9.47
C LYS A 2 -50.59 -24.42 8.51
N ARG A 3 -49.94 -23.96 7.44
CA ARG A 3 -49.28 -24.84 6.44
C ARG A 3 -47.78 -24.57 6.22
N LYS A 4 -47.20 -23.60 6.92
CA LYS A 4 -45.76 -23.29 6.84
C LYS A 4 -44.94 -23.87 8.00
N SER A 5 -45.55 -24.38 9.07
CA SER A 5 -44.85 -24.93 10.24
C SER A 5 -44.56 -26.44 10.17
N VAL A 6 -45.01 -27.14 9.12
CA VAL A 6 -44.78 -28.60 8.96
C VAL A 6 -43.61 -28.87 8.03
N LEU A 7 -43.27 -27.93 7.13
CA LEU A 7 -42.12 -28.08 6.23
C LEU A 7 -40.78 -27.80 6.92
N THR A 8 -40.78 -26.95 7.95
CA THR A 8 -39.55 -26.55 8.67
C THR A 8 -39.02 -27.64 9.60
N THR A 9 -39.89 -28.55 10.06
CA THR A 9 -39.49 -29.64 10.96
C THR A 9 -38.94 -30.86 10.21
N MET A 10 -39.19 -30.98 8.90
CA MET A 10 -38.76 -32.13 8.10
C MET A 10 -37.37 -31.94 7.46
N LEU A 11 -36.89 -30.70 7.34
CA LEU A 11 -35.57 -30.39 6.79
C LEU A 11 -34.47 -30.35 7.86
N ALA A 12 -34.84 -30.17 9.13
CA ALA A 12 -33.89 -30.19 10.27
C ALA A 12 -33.45 -31.60 10.69
N CYS A 13 -34.20 -32.65 10.29
CA CYS A 13 -33.82 -34.05 10.57
C CYS A 13 -32.88 -34.67 9.51
N ALA A 14 -32.64 -33.99 8.39
CA ALA A 14 -31.77 -34.49 7.31
C ALA A 14 -30.29 -34.08 7.45
N LEU A 15 -29.96 -33.16 8.36
CA LEU A 15 -28.61 -32.63 8.56
C LEU A 15 -27.83 -33.25 9.73
N LEU A 16 -28.39 -34.27 10.39
CA LEU A 16 -27.77 -34.96 11.54
C LEU A 16 -27.36 -36.41 11.25
N ALA A 17 -27.31 -36.83 9.98
CA ALA A 17 -27.07 -38.22 9.57
C ALA A 17 -25.76 -38.46 8.80
N SER A 18 -24.76 -37.57 8.88
CA SER A 18 -23.45 -37.78 8.24
C SER A 18 -22.29 -37.73 9.23
N CYS A 19 -22.48 -38.31 10.42
CA CYS A 19 -21.40 -38.71 11.30
C CYS A 19 -21.57 -40.20 11.65
N LEU A 20 -20.45 -40.93 11.57
CA LEU A 20 -20.22 -42.32 11.98
C LEU A 20 -20.52 -43.42 10.96
N THR A 21 -19.46 -43.92 10.33
CA THR A 21 -18.94 -45.31 10.39
C THR A 21 -17.84 -45.43 9.32
N ALA A 22 -16.72 -46.14 9.47
CA ALA A 22 -16.03 -46.80 10.56
C ALA A 22 -14.74 -47.36 9.91
N CYS A 23 -13.62 -47.33 10.65
CA CYS A 23 -12.51 -48.32 10.70
C CYS A 23 -11.80 -48.72 9.38
N ALA A 24 -10.52 -49.06 9.32
CA ALA A 24 -9.36 -49.10 10.19
C ALA A 24 -8.21 -49.60 9.28
N ASN A 25 -6.96 -49.14 9.45
CA ASN A 25 -5.83 -50.06 9.46
C ASN A 25 -4.56 -49.44 10.06
N GLU A 26 -3.87 -50.25 10.84
CA GLU A 26 -2.66 -49.98 11.61
C GLU A 26 -1.37 -49.94 10.77
N ASN A 27 -0.32 -49.44 11.45
CA ASN A 27 1.12 -49.68 11.23
C ASN A 27 1.76 -48.95 10.04
N THR A 28 2.79 -48.12 10.22
CA THR A 28 4.06 -48.43 10.88
C THR A 28 4.88 -47.15 11.04
N ALA A 29 5.53 -46.98 12.18
CA ALA A 29 6.54 -45.95 12.43
C ALA A 29 7.87 -46.32 11.74
N SER A 30 8.58 -45.33 11.20
CA SER A 30 10.04 -45.38 11.13
C SER A 30 10.62 -43.98 11.22
N THR A 31 11.28 -43.77 12.34
CA THR A 31 12.21 -42.70 12.66
C THR A 31 13.51 -42.92 11.89
N ALA A 32 14.11 -41.85 11.37
CA ALA A 32 15.56 -41.79 11.14
C ALA A 32 16.03 -40.34 11.27
N GLU A 33 16.64 -40.03 12.42
CA GLU A 33 17.60 -38.94 12.58
C GLU A 33 18.95 -39.32 11.95
N SER A 34 19.62 -38.37 11.31
CA SER A 34 21.06 -38.17 11.50
C SER A 34 21.56 -36.84 10.94
N THR A 35 21.87 -35.96 11.90
CA THR A 35 23.10 -35.17 12.06
C THR A 35 23.69 -34.30 10.95
N ALA A 36 23.88 -33.04 11.34
CA ALA A 36 24.67 -31.95 10.77
C ALA A 36 26.12 -32.30 10.39
N ASN A 37 26.66 -31.60 9.38
CA ASN A 37 27.80 -30.68 9.54
C ASN A 37 28.08 -29.88 8.24
N GLY A 38 28.55 -28.62 8.40
CA GLY A 38 29.60 -28.08 7.52
C GLY A 38 29.22 -27.09 6.41
N SER A 39 29.16 -25.81 6.79
CA SER A 39 29.39 -24.61 5.98
C SER A 39 30.18 -24.79 4.67
N SER A 40 29.62 -24.26 3.57
CA SER A 40 30.39 -23.51 2.58
C SER A 40 29.46 -22.55 1.82
N ALA A 41 29.78 -21.26 1.87
CA ALA A 41 29.16 -20.24 1.04
C ALA A 41 29.35 -20.59 -0.43
N ALA A 42 28.25 -20.63 -1.18
CA ALA A 42 28.25 -20.71 -2.63
C ALA A 42 27.18 -19.73 -3.14
N ASP A 43 27.69 -18.78 -3.91
CA ASP A 43 26.96 -17.86 -4.77
C ASP A 43 25.99 -18.67 -5.66
N THR A 44 24.70 -18.61 -5.34
CA THR A 44 23.64 -19.18 -6.18
C THR A 44 23.00 -18.05 -6.97
N SER A 45 23.61 -17.74 -8.11
CA SER A 45 22.86 -17.29 -9.29
C SER A 45 21.88 -18.42 -9.63
N GLY A 46 20.60 -18.23 -9.28
CA GLY A 46 19.54 -19.16 -9.62
C GLY A 46 19.46 -19.30 -11.13
N GLU A 47 19.86 -20.47 -11.65
CA GLU A 47 19.54 -20.92 -13.00
C GLU A 47 18.01 -21.07 -13.10
N GLY A 48 17.34 -20.03 -13.58
CA GLY A 48 15.97 -20.12 -14.08
C GLY A 48 15.95 -21.03 -15.31
N GLY A 49 15.02 -22.01 -15.30
CA GLY A 49 14.93 -23.05 -16.31
C GLY A 49 14.80 -22.50 -17.73
N ASP A 50 15.80 -22.80 -18.55
CA ASP A 50 15.78 -22.61 -20.00
C ASP A 50 14.89 -23.69 -20.64
N SER A 51 13.59 -23.42 -20.75
CA SER A 51 12.71 -24.18 -21.67
C SER A 51 12.67 -23.56 -23.07
N GLY A 52 13.30 -22.38 -23.27
CA GLY A 52 13.19 -21.59 -24.49
C GLY A 52 11.76 -21.12 -24.84
N GLU A 53 10.75 -21.48 -24.05
CA GLU A 53 9.35 -21.08 -24.28
C GLU A 53 9.05 -19.81 -23.48
N ILE A 54 8.53 -18.80 -24.17
CA ILE A 54 8.13 -17.53 -23.55
C ILE A 54 6.86 -17.78 -22.74
N VAL A 55 6.91 -17.50 -21.44
CA VAL A 55 5.75 -17.65 -20.54
C VAL A 55 4.80 -16.48 -20.75
N LYS A 56 3.52 -16.78 -21.02
CA LYS A 56 2.48 -15.75 -21.18
C LYS A 56 1.80 -15.46 -19.86
N LEU A 57 1.70 -14.19 -19.50
CA LEU A 57 1.09 -13.71 -18.26
C LEU A 57 0.10 -12.58 -18.55
N THR A 58 -0.83 -12.37 -17.64
CA THR A 58 -1.72 -11.22 -17.60
C THR A 58 -1.42 -10.38 -16.37
N ALA A 59 -1.40 -9.07 -16.52
CA ALA A 59 -1.12 -8.16 -15.41
C ALA A 59 -2.11 -6.99 -15.38
N LEU A 60 -2.45 -6.52 -14.18
CA LEU A 60 -3.22 -5.29 -14.01
C LEU A 60 -2.45 -4.27 -13.19
N PHE A 61 -2.35 -3.06 -13.74
CA PHE A 61 -1.69 -1.92 -13.13
C PHE A 61 -2.73 -0.85 -12.78
N ASN A 62 -2.96 -0.63 -11.48
CA ASN A 62 -3.73 0.51 -11.01
C ASN A 62 -2.81 1.74 -10.89
N LYS A 63 -2.82 2.60 -11.91
CA LYS A 63 -1.86 3.71 -12.08
C LYS A 63 -2.52 5.08 -11.86
N HIS A 64 -1.70 6.08 -11.57
CA HIS A 64 -2.15 7.47 -11.59
C HIS A 64 -2.53 7.90 -13.02
N SER A 65 -3.50 8.81 -13.17
CA SER A 65 -3.99 9.28 -14.47
C SER A 65 -2.91 9.95 -15.32
N LEU A 66 -1.94 10.62 -14.67
CA LEU A 66 -0.80 11.27 -15.31
C LEU A 66 0.34 10.31 -15.69
N THR A 67 0.31 9.06 -15.22
CA THR A 67 1.30 8.05 -15.62
C THR A 67 1.10 7.72 -17.09
N LYS A 68 2.19 7.59 -17.86
CA LYS A 68 2.15 7.15 -19.27
C LYS A 68 1.45 5.79 -19.42
N ASP A 69 1.09 5.45 -20.65
CA ASP A 69 0.59 4.10 -20.94
C ASP A 69 1.64 3.07 -20.54
N VAL A 70 1.22 2.04 -19.81
CA VAL A 70 2.07 0.94 -19.35
C VAL A 70 2.68 0.20 -20.55
N ASN A 71 1.93 0.05 -21.64
CA ASN A 71 2.38 -0.63 -22.86
C ASN A 71 3.40 0.18 -23.67
N GLU A 72 3.64 1.44 -23.32
CA GLU A 72 4.64 2.31 -23.97
C GLU A 72 5.92 2.46 -23.12
N MET A 73 6.01 1.79 -21.97
CA MET A 73 7.15 1.92 -21.06
C MET A 73 8.28 0.97 -21.44
N GLN A 74 9.37 1.51 -21.97
CA GLN A 74 10.54 0.73 -22.40
C GLN A 74 11.08 -0.21 -21.30
N TRP A 75 11.12 0.24 -20.05
CA TRP A 75 11.65 -0.56 -18.95
C TRP A 75 10.82 -1.83 -18.67
N LEU A 76 9.52 -1.84 -19.00
CA LEU A 76 8.69 -3.04 -18.90
C LEU A 76 9.00 -4.02 -20.02
N THR A 77 9.17 -3.52 -21.25
CA THR A 77 9.62 -4.35 -22.38
C THR A 77 10.98 -4.99 -22.12
N ASP A 78 11.92 -4.23 -21.55
CA ASP A 78 13.25 -4.73 -21.20
C ASP A 78 13.15 -5.80 -20.10
N LEU A 79 12.33 -5.56 -19.06
CA LEU A 79 12.08 -6.50 -17.97
C LEU A 79 11.45 -7.82 -18.46
N GLU A 80 10.46 -7.75 -19.36
CA GLU A 80 9.83 -8.92 -19.97
C GLU A 80 10.85 -9.79 -20.72
N ALA A 81 11.74 -9.17 -21.49
CA ALA A 81 12.81 -9.85 -22.20
C ALA A 81 13.81 -10.52 -21.25
N ASP A 82 14.23 -9.80 -20.20
CA ASP A 82 15.16 -10.33 -19.18
C ASP A 82 14.56 -11.49 -18.39
N CYS A 83 13.24 -11.48 -18.18
CA CYS A 83 12.52 -12.54 -17.47
C CYS A 83 12.00 -13.66 -18.39
N ASN A 84 12.17 -13.55 -19.72
CA ASN A 84 11.61 -14.47 -20.72
C ASN A 84 10.09 -14.67 -20.58
N VAL A 85 9.35 -13.57 -20.40
CA VAL A 85 7.89 -13.53 -20.30
C VAL A 85 7.27 -12.60 -21.36
N ASP A 86 5.99 -12.81 -21.67
CA ASP A 86 5.15 -11.96 -22.50
C ASP A 86 3.92 -11.58 -21.68
N VAL A 87 3.79 -10.30 -21.31
CA VAL A 87 2.79 -9.84 -20.35
C VAL A 87 1.71 -9.01 -21.07
N GLU A 88 0.45 -9.46 -20.97
CA GLU A 88 -0.70 -8.67 -21.38
C GLU A 88 -1.05 -7.65 -20.26
N TRP A 89 -0.67 -6.39 -20.47
CA TRP A 89 -0.91 -5.33 -19.50
C TRP A 89 -2.29 -4.68 -19.62
N GLN A 90 -3.09 -4.86 -18.58
CA GLN A 90 -4.29 -4.08 -18.31
C GLN A 90 -3.92 -2.89 -17.42
N GLN A 91 -4.49 -1.72 -17.70
CA GLN A 91 -4.27 -0.52 -16.89
C GLN A 91 -5.59 0.15 -16.50
N ILE A 92 -5.66 0.58 -15.25
CA ILE A 92 -6.80 1.32 -14.70
C ILE A 92 -6.27 2.57 -14.03
N SER A 93 -6.91 3.71 -14.29
CA SER A 93 -6.56 5.00 -13.69
C SER A 93 -7.70 5.74 -13.02
N ALA A 94 -8.90 5.13 -13.01
CA ALA A 94 -10.11 5.66 -12.40
C ALA A 94 -11.03 4.52 -12.00
N ASP A 95 -11.83 4.75 -10.96
CA ASP A 95 -12.89 3.86 -10.48
C ASP A 95 -12.41 2.46 -10.10
N TRP A 96 -11.15 2.32 -9.68
CA TRP A 96 -10.59 1.02 -9.31
C TRP A 96 -11.39 0.36 -8.20
N ASP A 97 -11.76 1.09 -7.15
CA ASP A 97 -12.52 0.54 -6.02
C ASP A 97 -13.86 -0.08 -6.45
N GLN A 98 -14.52 0.50 -7.46
CA GLN A 98 -15.77 -0.03 -8.00
C GLN A 98 -15.55 -1.30 -8.83
N LYS A 99 -14.48 -1.32 -9.65
CA LYS A 99 -14.15 -2.46 -10.53
C LYS A 99 -13.57 -3.64 -9.76
N LYS A 100 -12.74 -3.36 -8.74
CA LYS A 100 -12.04 -4.36 -7.91
C LYS A 100 -13.00 -5.38 -7.31
N SER A 101 -14.06 -4.89 -6.67
CA SER A 101 -15.05 -5.75 -6.00
C SER A 101 -15.71 -6.75 -6.96
N ALA A 102 -16.02 -6.32 -8.19
CA ALA A 102 -16.62 -7.19 -9.20
C ALA A 102 -15.62 -8.22 -9.73
N MET A 103 -14.38 -7.80 -9.99
CA MET A 103 -13.30 -8.66 -10.48
C MET A 103 -12.91 -9.73 -9.47
N PHE A 104 -12.72 -9.38 -8.20
CA PHE A 104 -12.34 -10.36 -7.18
C PHE A 104 -13.50 -11.31 -6.83
N ALA A 105 -14.75 -10.87 -6.98
CA ALA A 105 -15.91 -11.73 -6.81
C ALA A 105 -16.12 -12.73 -7.96
N SER A 106 -15.67 -12.42 -9.19
CA SER A 106 -15.72 -13.39 -10.30
C SER A 106 -14.65 -14.47 -10.15
N GLY A 107 -13.55 -14.19 -9.46
CA GLY A 107 -12.39 -15.07 -9.34
C GLY A 107 -11.51 -15.11 -10.60
N GLU A 108 -11.92 -14.42 -11.66
CA GLU A 108 -11.13 -14.24 -12.88
C GLU A 108 -10.24 -13.00 -12.70
N ILE A 109 -9.13 -13.19 -11.99
CA ILE A 109 -8.12 -12.15 -11.77
C ILE A 109 -6.92 -12.34 -12.71
N PRO A 110 -6.23 -11.27 -13.09
CA PRO A 110 -4.92 -11.36 -13.74
C PRO A 110 -3.90 -12.10 -12.88
N ASP A 111 -2.88 -12.66 -13.52
CA ASP A 111 -1.78 -13.37 -12.83
C ASP A 111 -0.99 -12.44 -11.90
N LEU A 112 -0.82 -11.17 -12.30
CA LEU A 112 -0.08 -10.16 -11.55
C LEU A 112 -0.94 -8.91 -11.27
N LEU A 113 -0.88 -8.41 -10.03
CA LEU A 113 -1.62 -7.24 -9.57
C LEU A 113 -0.65 -6.18 -9.03
N PHE A 114 -0.54 -5.04 -9.72
CA PHE A 114 0.33 -3.93 -9.34
C PHE A 114 -0.48 -2.77 -8.78
N ASN A 115 -0.22 -2.41 -7.53
CA ASN A 115 -0.91 -1.32 -6.80
C ASN A 115 -2.45 -1.50 -6.76
N ALA A 116 -2.91 -2.75 -6.86
CA ALA A 116 -4.30 -3.11 -7.10
C ALA A 116 -4.97 -3.85 -5.92
N THR A 117 -4.20 -4.24 -4.90
CA THR A 117 -4.68 -4.96 -3.72
C THR A 117 -4.46 -4.16 -2.44
N ALA A 118 -5.20 -4.51 -1.39
CA ALA A 118 -5.01 -4.08 -0.01
C ALA A 118 -5.23 -5.26 0.94
N ASP A 119 -4.78 -5.15 2.19
CA ASP A 119 -4.85 -6.24 3.18
C ASP A 119 -6.26 -6.80 3.39
N SER A 120 -7.27 -5.93 3.30
CA SER A 120 -8.68 -6.33 3.39
C SER A 120 -9.09 -7.32 2.29
N ASP A 121 -8.47 -7.24 1.12
CA ASP A 121 -8.82 -8.07 -0.03
C ASP A 121 -8.40 -9.52 0.21
N TYR A 122 -7.22 -9.75 0.81
CA TYR A 122 -6.73 -11.09 1.14
C TYR A 122 -7.62 -11.81 2.16
N ILE A 123 -8.24 -11.04 3.06
CA ILE A 123 -9.17 -11.56 4.06
C ILE A 123 -10.54 -11.84 3.44
N GLN A 124 -11.05 -10.90 2.62
CA GLN A 124 -12.38 -11.01 2.02
C GLN A 124 -12.46 -12.09 0.94
N HIS A 125 -11.39 -12.27 0.17
CA HIS A 125 -11.30 -13.21 -0.94
C HIS A 125 -10.29 -14.32 -0.63
N TYR A 126 -10.46 -14.96 0.54
CA TYR A 126 -9.55 -16.01 0.99
C TYR A 126 -9.43 -17.15 -0.03
N GLY A 127 -8.20 -17.50 -0.38
CA GLY A 127 -7.88 -18.53 -1.38
C GLY A 127 -7.84 -18.04 -2.83
N LEU A 128 -8.13 -16.76 -3.08
CA LEU A 128 -7.96 -16.15 -4.41
C LEU A 128 -6.51 -15.79 -4.70
N PHE A 129 -5.73 -15.44 -3.68
CA PHE A 129 -4.34 -15.01 -3.79
C PHE A 129 -3.38 -16.10 -3.30
N GLU A 130 -2.29 -16.29 -4.03
CA GLU A 130 -1.24 -17.25 -3.70
C GLU A 130 -0.42 -16.76 -2.51
N ASP A 131 -0.05 -17.69 -1.61
CA ASP A 131 0.94 -17.41 -0.56
C ASP A 131 2.33 -17.38 -1.19
N LEU A 132 2.89 -16.19 -1.33
CA LEU A 132 4.19 -15.95 -1.97
C LEU A 132 5.37 -16.37 -1.08
N LYS A 133 5.16 -16.58 0.22
CA LYS A 133 6.26 -16.82 1.17
C LYS A 133 7.18 -17.99 0.75
N PRO A 134 6.68 -19.19 0.40
CA PRO A 134 7.54 -20.29 -0.03
C PRO A 134 8.33 -19.96 -1.30
N TRP A 135 7.71 -19.21 -2.22
CA TRP A 135 8.33 -18.79 -3.48
C TRP A 135 9.42 -17.73 -3.25
N ILE A 136 9.20 -16.84 -2.29
CA ILE A 136 10.18 -15.82 -1.88
C ILE A 136 11.42 -16.50 -1.29
N GLU A 137 11.22 -17.42 -0.35
CA GLU A 137 12.28 -18.19 0.31
C GLU A 137 13.09 -19.02 -0.70
N GLN A 138 12.44 -19.54 -1.75
CA GLN A 138 13.09 -20.40 -2.73
C GLN A 138 13.75 -19.65 -3.90
N TYR A 139 13.13 -18.57 -4.40
CA TYR A 139 13.48 -17.99 -5.70
C TYR A 139 13.70 -16.47 -5.71
N ALA A 140 13.44 -15.74 -4.62
CA ALA A 140 13.52 -14.28 -4.60
C ALA A 140 14.69 -13.76 -3.73
N PRO A 141 15.96 -13.98 -4.11
CA PRO A 141 17.11 -13.59 -3.29
C PRO A 141 17.19 -12.08 -3.04
N ASN A 142 16.77 -11.26 -4.01
CA ASN A 142 16.73 -9.81 -3.84
C ASN A 142 15.71 -9.36 -2.78
N LEU A 143 14.59 -10.08 -2.65
CA LEU A 143 13.59 -9.77 -1.65
C LEU A 143 14.04 -10.25 -0.26
N GLN A 144 14.67 -11.42 -0.20
CA GLN A 144 15.29 -11.91 1.04
C GLN A 144 16.37 -10.96 1.55
N ALA A 145 17.25 -10.47 0.66
CA ALA A 145 18.25 -9.47 1.03
C ALA A 145 17.62 -8.18 1.59
N MET A 146 16.52 -7.71 0.99
CA MET A 146 15.78 -6.56 1.52
C MET A 146 15.18 -6.84 2.91
N PHE A 147 14.67 -8.06 3.16
CA PHE A 147 14.16 -8.44 4.47
C PHE A 147 15.27 -8.49 5.53
N GLU A 148 16.48 -8.92 5.15
CA GLU A 148 17.64 -8.90 6.04
C GLU A 148 18.11 -7.46 6.35
N GLU A 149 18.16 -6.60 5.34
CA GLU A 149 18.62 -5.21 5.48
C GLU A 149 17.59 -4.31 6.20
N VAL A 150 16.29 -4.55 5.95
CA VAL A 150 15.17 -3.77 6.50
C VAL A 150 14.09 -4.74 7.00
N PRO A 151 14.25 -5.35 8.19
CA PRO A 151 13.34 -6.37 8.71
C PRO A 151 11.88 -5.94 8.83
N GLU A 152 11.62 -4.63 8.97
CA GLU A 152 10.26 -4.09 8.98
C GLU A 152 9.50 -4.38 7.69
N THR A 153 10.19 -4.54 6.55
CA THR A 153 9.54 -4.83 5.27
C THR A 153 8.89 -6.21 5.23
N GLU A 154 9.52 -7.23 5.83
CA GLU A 154 8.93 -8.57 5.97
C GLU A 154 7.75 -8.54 6.95
N ILE A 155 7.92 -7.84 8.08
CA ILE A 155 6.87 -7.72 9.12
C ILE A 155 5.61 -7.08 8.52
N LEU A 156 5.78 -6.02 7.72
CA LEU A 156 4.66 -5.27 7.13
C LEU A 156 3.90 -6.06 6.06
N CYS A 157 4.52 -7.01 5.36
CA CYS A 157 3.86 -7.80 4.33
C CYS A 157 3.42 -9.20 4.80
N THR A 158 3.69 -9.57 6.06
CA THR A 158 3.37 -10.89 6.60
C THR A 158 2.08 -10.85 7.43
N THR A 159 1.12 -11.72 7.10
CA THR A 159 -0.13 -11.82 7.87
C THR A 159 0.10 -12.46 9.24
N LEU A 160 -0.89 -12.40 10.13
CA LEU A 160 -0.82 -13.05 11.45
C LEU A 160 -0.63 -14.57 11.37
N GLU A 161 -1.08 -15.19 10.27
CA GLU A 161 -0.90 -16.61 9.96
C GLU A 161 0.46 -16.91 9.31
N GLY A 162 1.31 -15.89 9.13
CA GLY A 162 2.66 -16.04 8.58
C GLY A 162 2.74 -16.12 7.06
N LYS A 163 1.68 -15.72 6.34
CA LYS A 163 1.61 -15.74 4.87
C LYS A 163 2.01 -14.39 4.27
N ILE A 164 2.47 -14.38 3.02
CA ILE A 164 2.74 -13.14 2.26
C ILE A 164 1.92 -13.16 0.98
N PHE A 165 0.93 -12.26 0.85
CA PHE A 165 0.06 -12.19 -0.35
C PHE A 165 0.43 -11.06 -1.31
N GLY A 166 1.37 -10.20 -0.92
CA GLY A 166 1.91 -9.13 -1.74
C GLY A 166 3.26 -8.69 -1.21
N THR A 167 4.15 -8.26 -2.11
CA THR A 167 5.47 -7.77 -1.71
C THR A 167 5.37 -6.37 -1.10
N PRO A 168 6.25 -6.01 -0.15
CA PRO A 168 6.22 -4.69 0.45
C PRO A 168 6.72 -3.65 -0.54
N LYS A 169 6.19 -2.43 -0.42
CA LYS A 169 6.72 -1.26 -1.11
C LYS A 169 7.70 -0.54 -0.19
N TYR A 170 8.99 -0.69 -0.46
CA TYR A 170 10.04 0.03 0.25
C TYR A 170 10.57 1.21 -0.58
N GLN A 171 10.67 2.37 0.04
CA GLN A 171 11.25 3.58 -0.57
C GLN A 171 12.43 4.02 0.28
N SER A 172 13.63 3.58 -0.09
CA SER A 172 14.87 3.86 0.64
C SER A 172 15.22 5.36 0.71
N VAL A 173 14.75 6.12 -0.28
CA VAL A 173 14.89 7.58 -0.34
C VAL A 173 13.50 8.19 -0.25
N TRP A 174 13.10 8.51 0.98
CA TRP A 174 11.86 9.24 1.27
C TRP A 174 12.15 10.42 2.19
N PRO A 175 11.50 11.59 2.01
CA PRO A 175 11.69 12.71 2.92
C PRO A 175 11.26 12.31 4.34
N LYS A 176 12.01 12.78 5.34
CA LYS A 176 11.67 12.55 6.76
C LYS A 176 10.31 13.15 7.14
N THR A 177 9.83 14.13 6.38
CA THR A 177 8.51 14.76 6.54
C THR A 177 7.89 15.04 5.17
N ASN A 178 6.60 14.72 5.02
CA ASN A 178 5.81 15.10 3.84
C ASN A 178 5.24 16.51 3.97
N GLY A 179 5.16 17.04 5.21
CA GLY A 179 4.68 18.39 5.50
C GLY A 179 5.86 19.35 5.54
N THR A 180 6.00 20.17 4.50
CA THR A 180 6.93 21.32 4.49
C THR A 180 6.12 22.57 4.18
N ILE A 181 6.31 23.61 4.99
CA ILE A 181 5.69 24.91 4.79
C ILE A 181 6.63 25.77 3.96
N PHE A 182 6.10 26.46 2.97
CA PHE A 182 6.86 27.37 2.10
C PHE A 182 6.26 28.77 2.20
N ILE A 183 7.14 29.78 2.08
CA ILE A 183 6.74 31.18 1.96
C ILE A 183 7.53 31.82 0.82
N ASN A 184 6.90 32.75 0.09
CA ASN A 184 7.52 33.40 -1.05
C ASN A 184 8.49 34.50 -0.58
N GLN A 185 9.80 34.23 -0.67
CA GLN A 185 10.84 35.18 -0.25
C GLN A 185 10.80 36.48 -1.07
N THR A 186 10.56 36.41 -2.38
CA THR A 186 10.46 37.61 -3.22
C THR A 186 9.31 38.51 -2.76
N TRP A 187 8.18 37.92 -2.37
CA TRP A 187 7.04 38.68 -1.86
C TRP A 187 7.37 39.35 -0.52
N LEU A 188 8.07 38.66 0.39
CA LEU A 188 8.56 39.24 1.65
C LEU A 188 9.45 40.47 1.38
N ASP A 189 10.40 40.35 0.45
CA ASP A 189 11.31 41.43 0.10
C ASP A 189 10.54 42.65 -0.49
N ASN A 190 9.53 42.41 -1.34
CA ASN A 190 8.71 43.46 -1.96
C ASN A 190 7.87 44.23 -0.94
N VAL A 191 7.32 43.57 0.09
CA VAL A 191 6.55 44.21 1.17
C VAL A 191 7.42 44.62 2.36
N ASN A 192 8.74 44.45 2.26
CA ASN A 192 9.73 44.79 3.28
C ASN A 192 9.42 44.13 4.65
N MET A 193 9.15 42.83 4.63
CA MET A 193 8.89 42.01 5.84
C MET A 193 9.89 40.87 5.95
N GLU A 194 10.15 40.43 7.18
CA GLU A 194 11.02 39.29 7.48
C GLU A 194 10.24 37.97 7.50
N ILE A 195 10.95 36.83 7.49
CA ILE A 195 10.32 35.51 7.63
C ILE A 195 9.60 35.43 9.00
N PRO A 196 8.28 35.15 9.03
CA PRO A 196 7.52 35.13 10.28
C PRO A 196 7.92 33.94 11.16
N THR A 197 8.02 34.19 12.46
CA THR A 197 8.35 33.19 13.50
C THR A 197 7.18 32.93 14.45
N THR A 198 6.14 33.77 14.40
CA THR A 198 4.92 33.64 15.20
C THR A 198 3.65 33.69 14.35
N TRP A 199 2.52 33.26 14.92
CA TRP A 199 1.22 33.32 14.27
C TRP A 199 0.76 34.74 13.95
N GLU A 200 1.07 35.71 14.80
CA GLU A 200 0.69 37.11 14.54
C GLU A 200 1.55 37.69 13.42
N GLU A 201 2.87 37.44 13.41
CA GLU A 201 3.76 37.83 12.31
C GLU A 201 3.34 37.19 10.99
N LEU A 202 2.98 35.91 11.00
CA LEU A 202 2.48 35.23 9.80
C LEU A 202 1.20 35.90 9.30
N LYS A 203 0.25 36.21 10.19
CA LYS A 203 -0.98 36.92 9.83
C LYS A 203 -0.69 38.29 9.23
N GLU A 204 0.22 39.07 9.81
CA GLU A 204 0.63 40.36 9.28
C GLU A 204 1.25 40.23 7.87
N VAL A 205 2.12 39.23 7.67
CA VAL A 205 2.70 38.93 6.35
C VAL A 205 1.62 38.57 5.33
N LEU A 206 0.66 37.71 5.70
CA LEU A 206 -0.43 37.32 4.80
C LEU A 206 -1.35 38.50 4.45
N ILE A 207 -1.56 39.44 5.38
CA ILE A 207 -2.29 40.68 5.12
C ILE A 207 -1.49 41.56 4.16
N ALA A 208 -0.18 41.74 4.38
CA ALA A 208 0.67 42.50 3.48
C ALA A 208 0.69 41.92 2.06
N PHE A 209 0.79 40.59 1.93
CA PHE A 209 0.67 39.90 0.65
C PHE A 209 -0.66 40.19 -0.05
N LYS A 210 -1.74 40.41 0.71
CA LYS A 210 -3.06 40.71 0.14
C LYS A 210 -3.26 42.18 -0.24
N GLU A 211 -2.59 43.09 0.45
CA GLU A 211 -2.91 44.52 0.36
C GLU A 211 -1.84 45.35 -0.37
N GLN A 212 -0.63 44.83 -0.55
CA GLN A 212 0.53 45.61 -0.98
C GLN A 212 1.13 45.19 -2.33
N ASP A 213 0.37 44.51 -3.21
CA ASP A 213 0.83 44.09 -4.55
C ASP A 213 2.18 43.35 -4.45
N ALA A 214 2.18 42.26 -3.69
CA ALA A 214 3.41 41.56 -3.34
C ALA A 214 4.11 40.95 -4.56
N ASN A 215 3.39 40.74 -5.66
CA ASN A 215 3.98 40.31 -6.92
C ASN A 215 4.50 41.47 -7.80
N GLY A 216 4.11 42.72 -7.53
CA GLY A 216 4.59 43.94 -8.16
C GLY A 216 4.04 44.19 -9.57
N ASN A 217 2.86 43.66 -9.90
CA ASN A 217 2.25 43.79 -11.23
C ASN A 217 1.29 44.98 -11.35
N GLY A 218 1.01 45.67 -10.25
CA GLY A 218 0.11 46.83 -10.17
C GLY A 218 -1.35 46.52 -9.82
N ASP A 219 -1.71 45.27 -9.54
CA ASP A 219 -3.03 44.85 -9.06
C ASP A 219 -2.92 44.08 -7.73
N PRO A 220 -3.18 44.72 -6.57
CA PRO A 220 -3.09 44.05 -5.27
C PRO A 220 -4.19 43.01 -5.01
N ASN A 221 -5.09 42.77 -5.96
CA ASN A 221 -6.24 41.88 -5.74
C ASN A 221 -6.05 40.47 -6.26
N ASP A 222 -4.96 40.18 -7.00
CA ASP A 222 -4.73 38.89 -7.62
C ASP A 222 -3.85 37.94 -6.78
N GLU A 223 -3.27 38.41 -5.68
CA GLU A 223 -2.58 37.56 -4.73
C GLU A 223 -3.54 36.67 -3.92
N ILE A 224 -3.13 35.41 -3.80
CA ILE A 224 -3.63 34.43 -2.83
C ILE A 224 -2.52 34.24 -1.79
N PRO A 225 -2.59 34.91 -0.62
CA PRO A 225 -1.51 34.89 0.37
C PRO A 225 -1.18 33.49 0.91
N MET A 226 -2.18 32.62 0.98
CA MET A 226 -2.05 31.27 1.51
C MET A 226 -2.95 30.31 0.73
N ASP A 227 -2.37 29.22 0.27
CA ASP A 227 -3.06 28.09 -0.35
C ASP A 227 -2.52 26.78 0.22
N PHE A 228 -3.29 25.71 0.07
CA PHE A 228 -2.93 24.38 0.56
C PHE A 228 -3.41 23.30 -0.40
N ASN A 229 -2.62 22.24 -0.54
CA ASN A 229 -2.95 21.15 -1.43
C ASN A 229 -3.82 20.10 -0.69
N GLY A 230 -5.12 20.13 -0.96
CA GLY A 230 -6.10 19.18 -0.43
C GLY A 230 -6.96 19.74 0.71
N GLY A 231 -7.76 18.88 1.35
CA GLY A 231 -8.66 19.29 2.43
C GLY A 231 -7.94 19.62 3.74
N PHE A 232 -8.70 20.07 4.74
CA PHE A 232 -8.18 20.44 6.07
C PHE A 232 -7.35 19.32 6.75
N ASN A 233 -7.72 18.06 6.50
CA ASN A 233 -7.01 16.87 6.99
C ASN A 233 -6.05 16.23 5.96
N SER A 234 -5.59 16.98 4.95
CA SER A 234 -4.58 16.51 4.00
C SER A 234 -3.17 16.53 4.62
N PRO A 235 -2.26 15.61 4.26
CA PRO A 235 -0.83 15.73 4.58
C PRO A 235 -0.20 17.04 4.07
N TYR A 236 -0.82 17.72 3.10
CA TYR A 236 -0.39 19.03 2.60
C TYR A 236 -1.37 20.16 2.97
N GLY A 237 -2.24 19.91 3.95
CA GLY A 237 -3.28 20.83 4.42
C GLY A 237 -2.83 21.79 5.52
N LEU A 238 -3.70 22.73 5.87
CA LEU A 238 -3.48 23.75 6.91
C LEU A 238 -3.11 23.17 8.29
N SER A 239 -3.54 21.95 8.58
CA SER A 239 -3.27 21.25 9.82
C SER A 239 -1.78 20.99 10.12
N GLN A 240 -0.89 21.11 9.12
CA GLN A 240 0.56 21.10 9.35
C GLN A 240 1.01 22.21 10.31
N PHE A 241 0.27 23.33 10.37
CA PHE A 241 0.57 24.40 11.31
C PHE A 241 0.20 24.05 12.76
N LEU A 242 -0.66 23.06 13.01
CA LEU A 242 -1.07 22.67 14.36
C LEU A 242 0.11 22.11 15.18
N GLY A 243 1.17 21.62 14.53
CA GLY A 243 2.41 21.26 15.24
C GLY A 243 3.00 22.41 16.06
N SER A 244 2.83 23.66 15.60
CA SER A 244 3.30 24.85 16.33
C SER A 244 2.52 25.15 17.62
N THR A 245 1.32 24.56 17.79
CA THR A 245 0.52 24.70 19.02
C THR A 245 0.85 23.62 20.06
N GLY A 246 1.80 22.72 19.76
CA GLY A 246 2.15 21.59 20.60
C GLY A 246 1.29 20.34 20.36
N LEU A 247 0.40 20.36 19.35
CA LEU A 247 -0.33 19.17 18.93
C LEU A 247 0.60 18.20 18.20
N GLN A 248 0.64 16.95 18.63
CA GLN A 248 1.39 15.91 17.93
C GLN A 248 0.69 15.58 16.62
N LEU A 249 1.37 15.86 15.51
CA LEU A 249 0.92 15.44 14.18
C LEU A 249 1.41 14.00 13.92
N SER A 250 0.53 13.14 13.40
CA SER A 250 0.93 11.82 12.92
C SER A 250 1.49 11.93 11.49
N SER A 251 2.36 10.99 11.12
CA SER A 251 3.22 11.07 9.92
C SER A 251 2.48 11.13 8.57
N ASN A 252 1.24 10.63 8.49
CA ASN A 252 0.49 10.55 7.24
C ASN A 252 -0.83 11.33 7.24
N TYR A 253 -1.40 11.60 8.42
CA TYR A 253 -2.60 12.40 8.57
C TYR A 253 -2.48 13.28 9.82
N PRO A 254 -2.98 14.52 9.78
CA PRO A 254 -3.15 15.37 10.95
C PRO A 254 -4.29 14.86 11.85
N GLY A 255 -4.32 13.56 12.18
CA GLY A 255 -5.03 13.06 13.34
C GLY A 255 -4.25 13.51 14.57
N GLY A 256 -4.67 14.64 15.14
CA GLY A 256 -4.05 15.19 16.33
C GLY A 256 -4.52 14.42 17.54
N TYR A 257 -3.76 13.43 17.99
CA TYR A 257 -4.01 12.86 19.31
C TYR A 257 -3.43 13.80 20.37
N PHE A 258 -4.26 14.22 21.32
CA PHE A 258 -3.82 15.03 22.46
C PHE A 258 -4.34 14.46 23.76
N ALA A 259 -3.58 14.62 24.83
CA ALA A 259 -4.00 14.23 26.17
C ALA A 259 -4.45 15.47 26.95
N GLU A 260 -5.67 15.44 27.48
CA GLU A 260 -6.20 16.47 28.36
C GLU A 260 -6.79 15.77 29.59
N ASP A 261 -6.41 16.20 30.79
CA ASP A 261 -6.81 15.60 32.06
C ASP A 261 -6.56 14.09 32.18
N GLY A 262 -5.52 13.58 31.49
CA GLY A 262 -5.15 12.17 31.51
C GLY A 262 -5.95 11.28 30.55
N GLU A 263 -6.82 11.86 29.72
CA GLU A 263 -7.56 11.15 28.68
C GLU A 263 -7.00 11.49 27.29
N VAL A 264 -6.79 10.47 26.46
CA VAL A 264 -6.39 10.64 25.04
C VAL A 264 -7.63 10.97 24.22
N LYS A 265 -7.61 12.12 23.54
CA LYS A 265 -8.64 12.64 22.66
C LYS A 265 -8.14 12.68 21.21
N ASN A 266 -9.07 12.75 20.26
CA ASN A 266 -8.85 12.85 18.81
C ASN A 266 -9.79 13.92 18.25
#